data_AF-A0A2E1HZ51-F1
#
_entry.id   AF-A0A2E1HZ51-F1
#
_cell.length_a   1.000
_cell.length_b   1.000
_cell.length_c   1.000
_cell.angle_alpha   90.00
_cell.angle_beta   90.00
_cell.angle_gamma   90.00
#
_symmetry.space_group_name_H-M   'P 1'
#
loop_
_entity.id
_entity.type
_entity.pdbx_description
1 polymer ?
#
loop_
_entity_poly.entity_id
_entity_poly.type
_entity_poly.pdbx_seq_one_letter_code
_entity_poly.pdbx_strand_id
1 'polypeptide(L)'
;MRGLALSPEAPQKIADFKILDLDPILSGPKHWTEHLSPDLFLLHENEWPMSHDQIGDVIIVKVPESLLNHQKEIGKAMLQQHSNARVVCADNGVKGEFRVRDLTIISHDNSATTRTKVKESGSQFWVDPGCAYYSPRLANERIGTVDCAKNLSLKLGRKVSVCDPYAGVGPALMPLSGLEDSIGEIFASDLNPKAAELLTLNLP
;
A
#
# COMPACT_ATOMS: atom_id res chain seq x y z
N MET A 1 17.00 -25.02 -18.40
CA MET A 1 15.57 -25.40 -18.46
C MET A 1 15.28 -26.27 -17.24
N ARG A 2 14.50 -25.80 -16.26
CA ARG A 2 14.15 -26.61 -15.07
C ARG A 2 12.93 -27.45 -15.43
N GLY A 3 13.12 -28.75 -15.62
CA GLY A 3 12.01 -29.68 -15.81
C GLY A 3 11.26 -29.89 -14.49
N LEU A 4 9.93 -30.05 -14.58
CA LEU A 4 9.12 -30.54 -13.47
C LEU A 4 9.34 -32.04 -13.32
N ALA A 5 9.59 -32.51 -12.10
CA ALA A 5 9.68 -33.94 -11.82
C ALA A 5 8.29 -34.57 -11.96
N LEU A 6 8.21 -35.71 -12.65
CA LEU A 6 6.98 -36.49 -12.76
C LEU A 6 6.57 -37.02 -11.39
N SER A 7 5.27 -36.98 -11.07
CA SER A 7 4.76 -37.58 -9.84
C SER A 7 4.86 -39.12 -9.90
N PRO A 8 4.82 -39.82 -8.76
CA PRO A 8 4.79 -41.28 -8.73
C PRO A 8 3.58 -41.89 -9.45
N GLU A 9 2.48 -41.13 -9.60
CA GLU A 9 1.30 -41.57 -10.36
C GLU A 9 1.40 -41.30 -11.87
N ALA A 10 2.49 -40.69 -12.35
CA ALA A 10 2.65 -40.38 -13.76
C ALA A 10 2.70 -41.68 -14.60
N PRO A 11 1.97 -41.76 -15.72
CA PRO A 11 1.95 -42.95 -16.55
C PRO A 11 3.32 -43.25 -17.16
N GLN A 12 3.73 -44.52 -17.13
CA GLN A 12 5.02 -44.97 -17.67
C GLN A 12 5.07 -44.99 -19.21
N LYS A 13 3.91 -44.91 -19.88
CA LYS A 13 3.77 -44.83 -21.34
C LYS A 13 2.68 -43.82 -21.69
N ILE A 14 2.94 -42.97 -22.67
CA ILE A 14 2.01 -41.91 -23.12
C ILE A 14 1.31 -42.32 -24.45
N ALA A 15 1.71 -43.44 -25.05
CA ALA A 15 1.30 -43.86 -26.41
C ALA A 15 -0.22 -44.08 -26.60
N ASP A 16 -0.95 -44.40 -25.52
CA ASP A 16 -2.38 -44.71 -25.58
C ASP A 16 -3.28 -43.53 -25.19
N PHE A 17 -2.70 -42.35 -24.89
CA PHE A 17 -3.46 -41.15 -24.54
C PHE A 17 -3.80 -40.33 -25.77
N LYS A 18 -5.01 -39.78 -25.80
CA LYS A 18 -5.42 -38.79 -26.79
C LYS A 18 -4.57 -37.52 -26.60
N ILE A 19 -3.76 -37.18 -27.60
CA ILE A 19 -3.08 -35.89 -27.66
C ILE A 19 -4.15 -34.81 -27.90
N LEU A 20 -4.19 -33.83 -27.01
CA LEU A 20 -5.02 -32.63 -27.14
C LEU A 20 -4.07 -31.45 -27.37
N ASP A 21 -4.19 -30.80 -28.51
CA ASP A 21 -3.57 -29.50 -28.73
C ASP A 21 -4.43 -28.45 -28.01
N LEU A 22 -3.89 -27.91 -26.92
CA LEU A 22 -4.50 -26.81 -26.18
C LEU A 22 -3.74 -25.54 -26.53
N ASP A 23 -4.48 -24.42 -26.64
CA ASP A 23 -3.84 -23.12 -26.71
C ASP A 23 -2.99 -22.91 -25.44
N PRO A 24 -1.77 -22.35 -25.58
CA PRO A 24 -0.92 -22.09 -24.44
C PRO A 24 -1.64 -21.17 -23.46
N ILE A 25 -1.55 -21.48 -22.17
CA ILE A 25 -1.98 -20.56 -21.12
C ILE A 25 -1.04 -19.35 -21.21
N LEU A 26 -1.53 -18.27 -21.82
CA LEU A 26 -0.81 -17.01 -21.84
C LEU A 26 -0.81 -16.44 -20.41
N SER A 27 0.37 -16.07 -19.92
CA SER A 27 0.42 -15.27 -18.69
C SER A 27 -0.31 -13.96 -18.95
N GLY A 28 -1.25 -13.60 -18.08
CA GLY A 28 -1.87 -12.28 -18.14
C GLY A 28 -0.85 -11.15 -17.99
N PRO A 29 -1.29 -9.89 -18.17
CA PRO A 29 -0.48 -8.69 -18.03
C PRO A 29 0.42 -8.70 -16.78
N LYS A 30 1.72 -8.50 -16.94
CA LYS A 30 2.68 -8.47 -15.83
C LYS A 30 2.88 -7.05 -15.28
N HIS A 31 2.72 -6.05 -16.13
CA HIS A 31 2.81 -4.64 -15.79
C HIS A 31 1.55 -3.90 -16.21
N TRP A 32 1.20 -2.84 -15.48
CA TRP A 32 -0.04 -2.09 -15.75
C TRP A 32 -0.07 -1.48 -17.17
N THR A 33 1.09 -1.16 -17.75
CA THR A 33 1.18 -0.63 -19.12
C THR A 33 0.71 -1.60 -20.19
N GLU A 34 0.71 -2.91 -19.92
CA GLU A 34 0.20 -3.92 -20.86
C GLU A 34 -1.33 -3.88 -21.02
N HIS A 35 -2.03 -3.10 -20.18
CA HIS A 35 -3.47 -2.81 -20.35
C HIS A 35 -3.73 -1.57 -21.22
N LEU A 36 -2.69 -0.84 -21.64
CA LEU A 36 -2.83 0.27 -22.59
C LEU A 36 -3.02 -0.25 -24.02
N SER A 37 -3.61 0.57 -24.90
CA SER A 37 -3.61 0.22 -26.32
C SER A 37 -2.17 0.23 -26.87
N PRO A 38 -1.81 -0.67 -27.81
CA PRO A 38 -0.46 -0.72 -28.38
C PRO A 38 -0.01 0.61 -28.97
N ASP A 39 -0.88 1.30 -29.70
CA ASP A 39 -0.58 2.60 -30.32
C ASP A 39 -0.25 3.67 -29.28
N LEU A 40 -1.00 3.70 -28.17
CA LEU A 40 -0.75 4.65 -27.09
C LEU A 40 0.56 4.32 -26.38
N PHE A 41 0.78 3.03 -26.07
CA PHE A 41 2.01 2.59 -25.41
C PHE A 41 3.26 2.98 -26.20
N LEU A 42 3.28 2.72 -27.51
CA LEU A 42 4.40 3.00 -28.40
C LEU A 42 4.66 4.49 -28.58
N LEU A 43 3.63 5.34 -28.51
CA LEU A 43 3.80 6.79 -28.61
C LEU A 43 4.67 7.37 -27.48
N HIS A 44 4.69 6.71 -26.32
CA HIS A 44 5.33 7.18 -25.09
C HIS A 44 6.20 6.11 -24.42
N GLU A 45 6.78 5.19 -25.21
CA GLU A 45 7.39 3.93 -24.73
C GLU A 45 8.34 4.11 -23.52
N ASN A 46 9.09 5.21 -23.49
CA ASN A 46 10.12 5.48 -22.47
C ASN A 46 9.68 6.46 -21.37
N GLU A 47 8.43 6.93 -21.40
CA GLU A 47 7.94 7.98 -20.51
C GLU A 47 6.97 7.46 -19.45
N TRP A 48 6.48 6.22 -19.57
CA TRP A 48 5.51 5.66 -18.63
C TRP A 48 6.07 5.58 -17.20
N PRO A 49 5.27 5.92 -16.16
CA PRO A 49 5.73 5.83 -14.79
C PRO A 49 5.97 4.37 -14.38
N MET A 50 7.21 4.08 -14.00
CA MET A 50 7.67 2.73 -13.65
C MET A 50 7.47 2.36 -12.17
N SER A 51 7.04 3.31 -11.34
CA SER A 51 6.84 3.08 -9.90
C SER A 51 5.62 3.83 -9.38
N HIS A 52 4.99 3.26 -8.37
CA HIS A 52 3.88 3.84 -7.62
C HIS A 52 3.96 3.38 -6.16
N ASP A 53 3.36 4.16 -5.26
CA ASP A 53 3.08 3.71 -3.90
C ASP A 53 1.66 3.15 -3.84
N GLN A 54 1.45 2.11 -3.04
CA GLN A 54 0.12 1.63 -2.68
C GLN A 54 -0.07 1.73 -1.16
N ILE A 55 -1.07 2.48 -0.73
CA ILE A 55 -1.48 2.64 0.67
C ILE A 55 -2.89 2.08 0.78
N GLY A 56 -3.05 0.92 1.41
CA GLY A 56 -4.34 0.23 1.45
C GLY A 56 -4.87 -0.03 0.03
N ASP A 57 -6.06 0.49 -0.25
CA ASP A 57 -6.71 0.40 -1.57
C ASP A 57 -6.46 1.63 -2.49
N VAL A 58 -5.51 2.49 -2.13
CA VAL A 58 -5.17 3.73 -2.86
C VAL A 58 -3.81 3.59 -3.53
N ILE A 59 -3.76 3.73 -4.84
CA ILE A 59 -2.51 3.85 -5.60
C ILE A 59 -2.17 5.32 -5.79
N ILE A 60 -0.91 5.68 -5.59
CA ILE A 60 -0.38 7.02 -5.79
C ILE A 60 0.78 6.93 -6.78
N VAL A 61 0.65 7.62 -7.90
CA VAL A 61 1.63 7.61 -8.99
C VAL A 61 2.03 9.03 -9.36
N LYS A 62 3.33 9.24 -9.61
CA LYS A 62 3.80 10.50 -10.18
C LYS A 62 3.64 10.45 -11.70
N VAL A 63 2.73 11.26 -12.25
CA VAL A 63 2.48 11.33 -13.69
C VAL A 63 3.44 12.38 -14.30
N PRO A 64 4.26 12.02 -15.30
CA PRO A 64 5.10 12.98 -16.02
C PRO A 64 4.27 14.06 -16.73
N GLU A 65 4.83 15.26 -16.87
CA GLU A 65 4.14 16.40 -17.50
C GLU A 65 3.69 16.10 -18.94
N SER A 66 4.51 15.38 -19.71
CA SER A 66 4.20 14.94 -21.08
C SER A 66 2.99 14.00 -21.15
N LEU A 67 2.65 13.33 -20.04
CA LEU A 67 1.57 12.33 -19.96
C LEU A 67 0.32 12.82 -19.23
N LEU A 68 0.22 14.12 -18.89
CA LEU A 68 -0.94 14.66 -18.19
C LEU A 68 -2.26 14.46 -18.96
N ASN A 69 -2.20 14.48 -20.29
CA ASN A 69 -3.36 14.20 -21.15
C ASN A 69 -3.79 12.73 -21.13
N HIS A 70 -2.94 11.83 -20.62
CA HIS A 70 -3.16 10.38 -20.56
C HIS A 70 -3.35 9.87 -19.12
N GLN A 71 -3.50 10.77 -18.13
CA GLN A 71 -3.61 10.39 -16.73
C GLN A 71 -4.81 9.46 -16.44
N LYS A 72 -5.91 9.61 -17.17
CA LYS A 72 -7.10 8.75 -16.99
C LYS A 72 -6.84 7.33 -17.50
N GLU A 73 -6.14 7.21 -18.61
CA GLU A 73 -5.73 5.94 -19.21
C GLU A 73 -4.75 5.21 -18.29
N ILE A 74 -3.76 5.94 -17.74
CA ILE A 74 -2.84 5.43 -16.71
C ILE A 74 -3.64 4.90 -15.51
N GLY A 75 -4.54 5.71 -14.97
CA GLY A 75 -5.34 5.32 -13.81
C GLY A 75 -6.23 4.11 -14.06
N LYS A 76 -6.87 4.01 -15.23
CA LYS A 76 -7.69 2.84 -15.60
C LYS A 76 -6.85 1.58 -15.74
N ALA A 77 -5.71 1.66 -16.42
CA ALA A 77 -4.79 0.55 -16.60
C ALA A 77 -4.22 0.05 -15.25
N MET A 78 -3.91 0.97 -14.33
CA MET A 78 -3.51 0.60 -12.96
C MET A 78 -4.64 -0.09 -12.17
N LEU A 79 -5.88 0.39 -12.22
CA LEU A 79 -7.00 -0.31 -11.56
C LEU A 79 -7.25 -1.70 -12.14
N GLN A 80 -7.07 -1.88 -13.45
CA GLN A 80 -7.18 -3.20 -14.08
C GLN A 80 -6.08 -4.15 -13.63
N GLN A 81 -4.85 -3.65 -13.42
CA GLN A 81 -3.74 -4.45 -12.91
C GLN A 81 -3.88 -4.79 -11.43
N HIS A 82 -4.39 -3.86 -10.62
CA HIS A 82 -4.43 -3.96 -9.16
C HIS A 82 -5.87 -4.14 -8.68
N SER A 83 -6.36 -5.38 -8.68
CA SER A 83 -7.75 -5.72 -8.32
C SER A 83 -8.16 -5.34 -6.90
N ASN A 84 -7.20 -5.10 -6.00
CA ASN A 84 -7.43 -4.62 -4.64
C ASN A 84 -7.40 -3.09 -4.51
N ALA A 85 -7.07 -2.37 -5.59
CA ALA A 85 -7.09 -0.92 -5.62
C ALA A 85 -8.49 -0.42 -6.00
N ARG A 86 -8.95 0.58 -5.25
CA ARG A 86 -10.22 1.27 -5.43
C ARG A 86 -10.04 2.59 -6.19
N VAL A 87 -8.91 3.25 -5.97
CA VAL A 87 -8.63 4.58 -6.49
C VAL A 87 -7.16 4.75 -6.87
N VAL A 88 -6.91 5.51 -7.93
CA VAL A 88 -5.58 5.92 -8.37
C VAL A 88 -5.51 7.44 -8.34
N CYS A 89 -4.45 7.96 -7.73
CA CYS A 89 -4.18 9.38 -7.59
C CYS A 89 -2.87 9.75 -8.28
N ALA A 90 -2.87 10.88 -8.99
CA ALA A 90 -1.65 11.58 -9.37
C ALA A 90 -1.05 12.30 -8.17
N ASP A 91 0.25 12.15 -7.96
CA ASP A 91 1.05 12.88 -6.96
C ASP A 91 1.61 14.17 -7.55
N ASN A 92 1.08 15.31 -7.13
CA ASN A 92 1.51 16.64 -7.54
C ASN A 92 2.60 17.21 -6.59
N GLY A 93 3.14 16.40 -5.70
CA GLY A 93 4.13 16.81 -4.70
C GLY A 93 3.53 17.06 -3.32
N VAL A 94 4.25 17.82 -2.50
CA VAL A 94 3.88 18.07 -1.09
C VAL A 94 3.53 19.54 -0.92
N LYS A 95 2.40 19.85 -0.26
CA LYS A 95 1.90 21.21 -0.07
C LYS A 95 1.52 21.54 1.38
N GLY A 96 1.42 22.84 1.64
CA GLY A 96 0.91 23.39 2.89
C GLY A 96 1.85 23.23 4.08
N GLU A 97 1.43 23.81 5.21
CA GLU A 97 2.17 23.79 6.48
C GLU A 97 2.31 22.37 7.04
N PHE A 98 1.29 21.54 6.89
CA PHE A 98 1.28 20.14 7.36
C PHE A 98 1.99 19.17 6.42
N ARG A 99 2.57 19.66 5.31
CA ARG A 99 3.39 18.86 4.38
C ARG A 99 2.70 17.57 3.92
N VAL A 100 1.43 17.69 3.52
CA VAL A 100 0.62 16.58 3.00
C VAL A 100 0.77 16.47 1.48
N ARG A 101 0.59 15.26 0.92
CA ARG A 101 0.63 15.06 -0.53
C ARG A 101 -0.52 15.80 -1.21
N ASP A 102 -0.24 16.46 -2.31
CA ASP A 102 -1.23 17.03 -3.20
C ASP A 102 -1.69 15.97 -4.20
N LEU A 103 -2.82 15.34 -3.89
CA LEU A 103 -3.32 14.20 -4.67
C LEU A 103 -4.50 14.63 -5.53
N THR A 104 -4.45 14.27 -6.81
CA THR A 104 -5.60 14.38 -7.73
C THR A 104 -6.06 12.98 -8.11
N ILE A 105 -7.34 12.67 -7.91
CA ILE A 105 -7.89 11.37 -8.32
C ILE A 105 -7.98 11.34 -9.85
N ILE A 106 -7.31 10.37 -10.47
CA ILE A 106 -7.26 10.20 -11.93
C ILE A 106 -8.11 9.04 -12.42
N SER A 107 -8.41 8.08 -11.55
CA SER A 107 -9.34 6.97 -11.81
C SER A 107 -9.85 6.38 -10.50
N HIS A 108 -11.08 5.88 -10.49
CA HIS A 108 -11.68 5.16 -9.38
C HIS A 108 -12.76 4.20 -9.89
N ASP A 109 -13.10 3.18 -9.10
CA ASP A 109 -14.21 2.26 -9.39
C ASP A 109 -15.56 2.84 -8.89
N ASN A 110 -15.74 2.92 -7.57
CA ASN A 110 -16.99 3.13 -6.86
C ASN A 110 -16.92 4.33 -5.90
N SER A 111 -15.72 4.73 -5.47
CA SER A 111 -15.56 5.82 -4.51
C SER A 111 -14.32 6.66 -4.79
N ALA A 112 -14.53 7.97 -4.91
CA ALA A 112 -13.50 8.98 -5.14
C ALA A 112 -13.01 9.59 -3.81
N THR A 113 -12.53 8.75 -2.88
CA THR A 113 -11.88 9.19 -1.64
C THR A 113 -10.47 8.61 -1.50
N THR A 114 -9.56 9.38 -0.93
CA THR A 114 -8.22 8.93 -0.55
C THR A 114 -8.21 8.22 0.81
N ARG A 115 -9.26 8.34 1.62
CA ARG A 115 -9.33 7.62 2.90
C ARG A 115 -9.40 6.10 2.68
N THR A 116 -8.57 5.36 3.39
CA THR A 116 -8.48 3.89 3.29
C THR A 116 -8.11 3.27 4.63
N LYS A 117 -8.35 1.98 4.79
CA LYS A 117 -7.75 1.19 5.88
C LYS A 117 -6.43 0.60 5.43
N VAL A 118 -5.48 0.53 6.35
CA VAL A 118 -4.22 -0.21 6.18
C VAL A 118 -4.16 -1.33 7.20
N LYS A 119 -3.50 -2.43 6.82
CA LYS A 119 -3.16 -3.52 7.72
C LYS A 119 -1.65 -3.54 7.86
N GLU A 120 -1.17 -3.43 9.08
CA GLU A 120 0.26 -3.40 9.38
C GLU A 120 0.52 -4.06 10.74
N SER A 121 1.46 -4.99 10.80
CA SER A 121 1.90 -5.63 12.05
C SER A 121 0.74 -6.16 12.91
N GLY A 122 -0.28 -6.74 12.28
CA GLY A 122 -1.48 -7.28 12.95
C GLY A 122 -2.51 -6.22 13.37
N SER A 123 -2.20 -4.93 13.22
CA SER A 123 -3.12 -3.81 13.46
C SER A 123 -3.83 -3.40 12.18
N GLN A 124 -5.04 -2.85 12.32
CA GLN A 124 -5.78 -2.23 11.22
C GLN A 124 -6.27 -0.86 11.63
N PHE A 125 -5.96 0.16 10.84
CA PHE A 125 -6.29 1.55 11.17
C PHE A 125 -6.58 2.36 9.90
N TRP A 126 -7.30 3.48 10.08
CA TRP A 126 -7.64 4.41 9.01
C TRP A 126 -6.49 5.37 8.73
N VAL A 127 -6.24 5.59 7.44
CA VAL A 127 -5.31 6.59 6.93
C VAL A 127 -6.02 7.40 5.85
N ASP A 128 -5.49 8.58 5.55
CA ASP A 128 -5.88 9.34 4.38
C ASP A 128 -4.66 10.08 3.83
N PRO A 129 -3.96 9.54 2.81
CA PRO A 129 -2.76 10.13 2.26
C PRO A 129 -2.97 11.50 1.62
N GLY A 130 -4.23 11.91 1.35
CA GLY A 130 -4.55 13.25 0.87
C GLY A 130 -4.56 14.31 1.97
N CYS A 131 -4.67 13.92 3.25
CA CYS A 131 -4.75 14.87 4.36
C CYS A 131 -3.86 14.55 5.56
N ALA A 132 -3.17 13.40 5.61
CA ALA A 132 -2.21 13.05 6.65
C ALA A 132 -1.06 12.21 6.10
N TYR A 133 0.14 12.38 6.66
CA TYR A 133 1.29 11.57 6.27
C TYR A 133 1.19 10.15 6.83
N TYR A 134 1.43 9.17 5.97
CA TYR A 134 1.65 7.78 6.34
C TYR A 134 2.60 7.14 5.33
N SER A 135 3.50 6.27 5.81
CA SER A 135 4.40 5.51 4.96
C SER A 135 4.44 4.04 5.41
N PRO A 136 4.13 3.08 4.52
CA PRO A 136 4.25 1.65 4.81
C PRO A 136 5.72 1.23 4.95
N ARG A 137 6.66 2.01 4.40
CA ARG A 137 8.11 1.71 4.44
C ARG A 137 8.71 1.78 5.85
N LEU A 138 8.00 2.42 6.79
CA LEU A 138 8.40 2.57 8.19
C LEU A 138 7.87 1.45 9.11
N ALA A 139 7.20 0.44 8.57
CA ALA A 139 6.61 -0.64 9.37
C ALA A 139 7.65 -1.39 10.23
N ASN A 140 8.83 -1.66 9.68
CA ASN A 140 9.90 -2.35 10.42
C ASN A 140 10.43 -1.50 11.59
N GLU A 141 10.62 -0.20 11.39
CA GLU A 141 11.05 0.72 12.45
C GLU A 141 10.04 0.77 13.61
N ARG A 142 8.74 0.70 13.29
CA ARG A 142 7.68 0.64 14.30
C ARG A 142 7.71 -0.66 15.10
N ILE A 143 8.04 -1.79 14.49
CA ILE A 143 8.28 -3.04 15.23
C ILE A 143 9.45 -2.87 16.21
N GLY A 144 10.53 -2.20 15.79
CA GLY A 144 11.64 -1.87 16.69
C GLY A 144 11.21 -1.04 17.91
N THR A 145 10.23 -0.14 17.75
CA THR A 145 9.66 0.65 18.86
C THR A 145 8.90 -0.23 19.85
N VAL A 146 8.12 -1.20 19.34
CA VAL A 146 7.40 -2.20 20.15
C VAL A 146 8.39 -3.00 21.00
N ASP A 147 9.46 -3.50 20.40
CA ASP A 147 10.49 -4.27 21.11
C ASP A 147 11.23 -3.41 22.15
N CYS A 148 11.54 -2.16 21.81
CA CYS A 148 12.15 -1.20 22.73
C CYS A 148 11.27 -0.98 23.96
N ALA A 149 9.97 -0.75 23.77
CA ALA A 149 9.04 -0.49 24.87
C ALA A 149 8.88 -1.71 25.80
N LYS A 150 8.78 -2.92 25.24
CA LYS A 150 8.75 -4.17 26.02
C LYS A 150 10.02 -4.35 26.84
N ASN A 151 11.18 -4.19 26.22
CA ASN A 151 12.48 -4.34 26.88
C ASN A 151 12.66 -3.30 27.99
N LEU A 152 12.23 -2.06 27.75
CA LEU A 152 12.29 -1.00 28.76
C LEU A 152 11.35 -1.29 29.94
N SER A 153 10.12 -1.73 29.68
CA SER A 153 9.17 -2.15 30.72
C SER A 153 9.73 -3.27 31.60
N LEU A 154 10.30 -4.31 30.98
CA LEU A 154 10.95 -5.41 31.69
C LEU A 154 12.11 -4.93 32.55
N LYS A 155 12.99 -4.09 31.99
CA LYS A 155 14.15 -3.54 32.71
C LYS A 155 13.74 -2.69 33.92
N LEU A 156 12.65 -1.94 33.81
CA LEU A 156 12.13 -1.09 34.88
C LEU A 156 11.25 -1.85 35.89
N GLY A 157 10.82 -3.07 35.55
CA GLY A 157 9.87 -3.85 36.37
C GLY A 157 8.49 -3.20 36.49
N ARG A 158 8.13 -2.32 35.55
CA ARG A 158 6.85 -1.59 35.52
C ARG A 158 6.48 -1.19 34.10
N LYS A 159 5.19 -0.95 33.89
CA LYS A 159 4.68 -0.38 32.63
C LYS A 159 5.32 0.97 32.30
N VAL A 160 5.46 1.27 31.02
CA VAL A 160 5.96 2.55 30.51
C VAL A 160 4.85 3.35 29.87
N SER A 161 4.84 4.66 30.12
CA SER A 161 3.99 5.58 29.36
C SER A 161 4.71 6.00 28.08
N VAL A 162 3.96 6.12 26.98
CA VAL A 162 4.48 6.50 25.67
C VAL A 162 3.94 7.90 25.33
N CYS A 163 4.80 8.76 24.82
CA CYS A 163 4.42 10.09 24.35
C CYS A 163 4.91 10.27 22.91
N ASP A 164 4.00 10.50 21.98
CA ASP A 164 4.30 10.78 20.57
C ASP A 164 3.67 12.12 20.16
N PRO A 165 4.47 13.21 20.12
CA PRO A 165 3.96 14.53 19.75
C PRO A 165 3.75 14.69 18.23
N TYR A 166 4.18 13.72 17.42
CA TYR A 166 4.07 13.71 15.96
C TYR A 166 3.42 12.39 15.50
N ALA A 167 2.36 12.00 16.19
CA ALA A 167 1.76 10.69 16.05
C ALA A 167 1.16 10.45 14.66
N GLY A 168 0.90 11.50 13.87
CA GLY A 168 0.17 11.39 12.61
C GLY A 168 -1.18 10.75 12.87
N VAL A 169 -1.44 9.64 12.17
CA VAL A 169 -2.66 8.82 12.36
C VAL A 169 -2.48 7.70 13.40
N GLY A 170 -1.36 7.68 14.12
CA GLY A 170 -1.03 6.73 15.18
C GLY A 170 -0.38 5.40 14.75
N PRO A 171 0.29 5.25 13.59
CA PRO A 171 0.75 3.93 13.15
C PRO A 171 1.76 3.29 14.12
N ALA A 172 2.59 4.10 14.81
CA ALA A 172 3.55 3.62 15.81
C ALA A 172 2.88 3.25 17.15
N LEU A 173 1.73 3.87 17.44
CA LEU A 173 1.01 3.71 18.70
C LEU A 173 0.04 2.52 18.67
N MET A 174 -0.56 2.23 17.52
CA MET A 174 -1.47 1.09 17.34
C MET A 174 -0.93 -0.25 17.86
N PRO A 175 0.31 -0.69 17.53
CA PRO A 175 0.82 -1.94 18.07
C PRO A 175 1.21 -1.83 19.55
N LEU A 176 1.47 -0.62 20.08
CA LEU A 176 1.78 -0.40 21.49
C LEU A 176 0.53 -0.43 22.36
N SER A 177 -0.61 0.08 21.88
CA SER A 177 -1.86 0.12 22.64
C SER A 177 -2.39 -1.26 23.01
N GLY A 178 -2.01 -2.30 22.26
CA GLY A 178 -2.35 -3.70 22.58
C GLY A 178 -1.41 -4.37 23.60
N LEU A 179 -0.38 -3.69 24.11
CA LEU A 179 0.60 -4.27 25.04
C LEU A 179 0.30 -3.91 26.49
N GLU A 180 -0.85 -4.33 27.01
CA GLU A 180 -1.34 -3.93 28.34
C GLU A 180 -0.36 -4.25 29.48
N ASP A 181 0.45 -5.31 29.36
CA ASP A 181 1.44 -5.69 30.38
C ASP A 181 2.68 -4.79 30.39
N SER A 182 2.96 -4.10 29.28
CA SER A 182 4.16 -3.27 29.10
C SER A 182 3.87 -1.77 29.03
N ILE A 183 2.67 -1.40 28.58
CA ILE A 183 2.30 -0.01 28.31
C ILE A 183 1.24 0.45 29.33
N GLY A 184 1.50 1.61 29.91
CA GLY A 184 0.55 2.33 30.76
C GLY A 184 -0.24 3.34 29.94
N GLU A 185 0.03 4.62 30.15
CA GLU A 185 -0.64 5.71 29.43
C GLU A 185 -0.01 5.97 28.05
N ILE A 186 -0.84 6.31 27.06
CA ILE A 186 -0.40 6.81 25.75
C ILE A 186 -0.84 8.27 25.60
N PHE A 187 0.12 9.15 25.37
CA PHE A 187 -0.09 10.55 25.04
C PHE A 187 0.27 10.75 23.58
N ALA A 188 -0.69 11.21 22.78
CA ALA A 188 -0.53 11.34 21.35
C ALA A 188 -1.10 12.67 20.87
N SER A 189 -0.34 13.37 20.05
CA SER A 189 -0.80 14.58 19.38
C SER A 189 -0.26 14.66 17.96
N ASP A 190 -0.88 15.49 17.16
CA ASP A 190 -0.33 15.94 15.89
C ASP A 190 -0.75 17.39 15.67
N LEU A 191 0.12 18.18 15.02
CA LEU A 191 -0.19 19.56 14.66
C LEU A 191 -1.28 19.62 13.58
N ASN A 192 -1.33 18.62 12.69
CA ASN A 192 -2.33 18.52 11.65
C ASN A 192 -3.67 18.04 12.24
N PRO A 193 -4.72 18.89 12.25
CA PRO A 193 -6.01 18.51 12.83
C PRO A 193 -6.65 17.32 12.11
N LYS A 194 -6.38 17.12 10.81
CA LYS A 194 -6.89 15.96 10.06
C LYS A 194 -6.19 14.66 10.43
N ALA A 195 -4.90 14.72 10.75
CA ALA A 195 -4.19 13.58 11.31
C ALA A 195 -4.72 13.26 12.72
N ALA A 196 -4.93 14.28 13.56
CA ALA A 196 -5.50 14.12 14.89
C ALA A 196 -6.92 13.52 14.88
N GLU A 197 -7.80 13.94 13.94
CA GLU A 197 -9.12 13.32 13.74
C GLU A 197 -9.01 11.82 13.45
N LEU A 198 -8.07 11.41 12.60
CA LEU A 198 -7.83 10.00 12.28
C LEU A 198 -7.18 9.24 13.44
N LEU A 199 -6.27 9.89 14.18
CA LEU A 199 -5.66 9.35 15.38
C LEU A 199 -6.71 8.98 16.43
N THR A 200 -7.66 9.89 16.71
CA THR A 200 -8.79 9.63 17.61
C THR A 200 -9.70 8.51 17.11
N LEU A 201 -9.84 8.34 15.80
CA LEU A 201 -10.61 7.24 15.22
C LEU A 201 -9.89 5.88 15.35
N ASN A 202 -8.56 5.89 15.42
CA ASN A 202 -7.73 4.69 15.38
C ASN A 202 -7.40 4.16 16.77
N LEU A 203 -7.05 5.04 17.71
CA LEU A 203 -6.73 4.65 19.07
C LEU A 203 -8.01 4.28 19.85
N PRO A 204 -7.92 3.29 20.76
CA PRO A 204 -9.04 2.86 21.61
C PRO A 204 -9.49 3.93 22.61
#